data_AF-A0A0D0D3D1-F1
#
_entry.id   AF-A0A0D0D3D1-F1
#
_cell.length_a   1.000
_cell.length_b   1.000
_cell.length_c   1.000
_cell.angle_alpha   90.00
_cell.angle_beta   90.00
_cell.angle_gamma   90.00
#
_symmetry.space_group_name_H-M   'P 1'
#
loop_
_entity.id
_entity.type
_entity.pdbx_description
1 polymer ?
#
loop_
_entity_poly.entity_id
_entity_poly.type
_entity_poly.pdbx_seq_one_letter_code
_entity_poly.pdbx_strand_id
1 'polypeptide(L)'
;MVPQVTPESLDCVWPYLLTDHIHVHLSGTPPPVNFHLGGHLHTEASIPTVSPFFSGTLITLSFPLSTSKLCTTGIMALYAMSYYVGKSLMQVQKSMLALGNVHGQHGWVVGGVEVHTGLERVDIVGGLDNLLILTSGTT
;
A
#
# COMPACT_ATOMS: atom_id res chain seq x y z
N MET A 1 -5.87 19.65 21.60
CA MET A 1 -5.76 18.88 20.34
C MET A 1 -7.09 19.03 19.63
N VAL A 2 -7.12 19.47 18.38
CA VAL A 2 -8.37 19.57 17.58
C VAL A 2 -8.57 18.24 16.87
N PRO A 3 -9.74 17.58 16.99
CA PRO A 3 -10.02 16.34 16.28
C PRO A 3 -9.94 16.54 14.76
N GLN A 4 -9.36 15.57 14.05
CA GLN A 4 -9.29 15.61 12.58
C GLN A 4 -10.61 15.22 11.90
N VAL A 5 -11.52 14.57 12.63
CA VAL A 5 -12.80 14.05 12.13
C VAL A 5 -13.94 14.37 13.09
N THR A 6 -15.18 14.40 12.59
CA THR A 6 -16.37 14.65 13.41
C THR A 6 -16.93 13.35 14.01
N PRO A 7 -17.66 13.40 15.15
CA PRO A 7 -18.24 12.22 15.78
C PRO A 7 -19.13 11.38 14.85
N GLU A 8 -19.83 12.02 13.91
CA GLU A 8 -20.75 11.36 12.99
C GLU A 8 -20.05 10.44 11.98
N SER A 9 -18.75 10.62 11.77
CA SER A 9 -17.94 9.77 10.88
C SER A 9 -17.38 8.50 11.55
N LEU A 10 -17.59 8.32 12.86
CA LEU A 10 -16.95 7.26 13.64
C LEU A 10 -17.53 5.86 13.35
N ASP A 11 -18.81 5.76 13.00
CA ASP A 11 -19.46 4.47 12.71
C ASP A 11 -19.23 3.98 11.28
N CYS A 12 -18.42 4.69 10.52
CA CYS A 12 -18.26 4.43 9.10
C CYS A 12 -17.00 3.63 8.74
N VAL A 13 -16.16 3.30 9.73
CA VAL A 13 -14.89 2.61 9.54
C VAL A 13 -14.89 1.29 10.28
N TRP A 14 -14.75 0.17 9.57
CA TRP A 14 -14.69 -1.15 10.20
C TRP A 14 -13.73 -2.10 9.48
N PRO A 15 -12.92 -2.88 10.23
CA PRO A 15 -12.23 -4.02 9.66
C PRO A 15 -13.29 -5.05 9.27
N TYR A 16 -13.28 -5.48 8.02
CA TYR A 16 -14.29 -6.44 7.55
C TYR A 16 -13.78 -7.88 7.58
N LEU A 17 -12.46 -8.07 7.59
CA LEU A 17 -11.81 -9.37 7.70
C LEU A 17 -10.44 -9.21 8.36
N LEU A 18 -10.05 -10.15 9.21
CA LEU A 18 -8.83 -10.05 10.02
C LEU A 18 -7.72 -11.01 9.57
N THR A 19 -8.07 -12.12 8.94
CA THR A 19 -7.13 -13.10 8.38
C THR A 19 -7.68 -13.63 7.06
N ASP A 20 -6.82 -14.24 6.26
CA ASP A 20 -7.23 -15.03 5.07
C ASP A 20 -8.03 -14.21 4.02
N HIS A 21 -7.70 -12.93 3.90
CA HIS A 21 -8.35 -12.04 2.94
C HIS A 21 -8.10 -12.44 1.48
N ILE A 22 -9.18 -12.64 0.74
CA ILE A 22 -9.23 -13.37 -0.54
C ILE A 22 -8.60 -12.60 -1.72
N HIS A 23 -8.34 -11.28 -1.61
CA HIS A 23 -7.59 -10.55 -2.64
C HIS A 23 -6.12 -10.98 -2.74
N VAL A 24 -5.62 -11.66 -1.71
CA VAL A 24 -4.33 -12.35 -1.70
C VAL A 24 -4.34 -13.57 -2.65
N HIS A 25 -5.50 -14.00 -3.15
CA HIS A 25 -5.70 -15.16 -4.02
C HIS A 25 -6.02 -14.81 -5.50
N LEU A 26 -6.45 -13.56 -5.80
CA LEU A 26 -6.97 -13.16 -7.12
C LEU A 26 -5.96 -12.46 -8.04
N SER A 27 -4.73 -12.20 -7.59
CA SER A 27 -3.66 -11.59 -8.40
C SER A 27 -2.98 -12.56 -9.38
N GLY A 28 -3.61 -13.69 -9.73
CA GLY A 28 -3.05 -14.71 -10.65
C GLY A 28 -1.78 -15.41 -10.14
N THR A 29 -1.44 -15.21 -8.86
CA THR A 29 -0.32 -15.83 -8.16
C THR A 29 -0.87 -16.89 -7.19
N PRO A 30 -0.21 -18.06 -7.05
CA PRO A 30 -0.64 -19.08 -6.08
C PRO A 30 -0.53 -18.53 -4.64
N PRO A 31 -1.25 -19.12 -3.67
CA PRO A 31 -1.71 -18.48 -2.44
C PRO A 31 -0.61 -18.25 -1.40
N PRO A 32 -0.92 -17.52 -0.33
CA PRO A 32 -0.83 -16.06 -0.22
C PRO A 32 0.43 -15.46 -0.85
N VAL A 33 0.69 -14.15 -0.78
CA VAL A 33 1.99 -13.59 -1.21
C VAL A 33 3.07 -14.10 -0.26
N ASN A 34 3.44 -15.35 -0.47
CA ASN A 34 4.45 -16.09 0.22
C ASN A 34 5.77 -15.68 -0.43
N PHE A 35 6.36 -14.61 0.07
CA PHE A 35 7.64 -14.15 -0.44
C PHE A 35 8.76 -14.85 0.33
N HIS A 36 9.81 -15.21 -0.39
CA HIS A 36 11.01 -15.73 0.22
C HIS A 36 11.92 -14.55 0.57
N LEU A 37 12.14 -14.32 1.86
CA LEU A 37 13.09 -13.34 2.35
C LEU A 37 14.20 -14.07 3.10
N GLY A 38 15.45 -13.92 2.64
CA GLY A 38 16.59 -14.57 3.29
C GLY A 38 16.52 -16.11 3.34
N GLY A 39 15.76 -16.73 2.43
CA GLY A 39 15.54 -18.18 2.39
C GLY A 39 14.41 -18.70 3.29
N HIS A 40 13.72 -17.81 4.01
CA HIS A 40 12.54 -18.17 4.81
C HIS A 40 11.26 -17.81 4.07
N LEU A 41 10.25 -18.68 4.19
CA LEU A 41 8.90 -18.41 3.71
C LEU A 41 8.22 -17.45 4.69
N HIS A 42 7.72 -16.32 4.20
CA HIS A 42 6.93 -15.37 4.98
C HIS A 42 5.51 -15.32 4.44
N THR A 43 4.53 -15.45 5.32
CA THR A 43 3.12 -15.28 4.97
C THR A 43 2.71 -13.83 5.19
N GLU A 44 2.18 -13.19 4.16
CA GLU A 44 1.58 -11.87 4.26
C GLU A 44 0.32 -11.90 5.15
N ALA A 45 0.22 -10.95 6.08
CA ALA A 45 -1.00 -10.66 6.81
C ALA A 45 -1.64 -9.39 6.24
N SER A 46 -2.91 -9.48 5.84
CA SER A 46 -3.67 -8.36 5.27
C SER A 46 -4.98 -8.18 6.03
N ILE A 47 -5.18 -6.97 6.55
CA ILE A 47 -6.38 -6.60 7.32
C ILE A 47 -7.08 -5.47 6.58
N PRO A 48 -8.04 -5.76 5.69
CA PRO A 48 -8.78 -4.72 5.00
C PRO A 48 -9.76 -4.01 5.95
N THR A 49 -9.79 -2.69 5.82
CA THR A 49 -10.72 -1.82 6.54
C THR A 49 -11.55 -1.05 5.52
N VAL A 50 -12.87 -1.10 5.65
CA VAL A 50 -13.79 -0.31 4.84
C VAL A 50 -14.04 1.01 5.54
N SER A 51 -14.19 2.07 4.75
CA SER A 51 -14.42 3.46 5.19
C SER A 51 -15.37 4.13 4.18
N PRO A 52 -16.14 5.18 4.51
CA PRO A 52 -17.24 5.68 3.67
C PRO A 52 -16.73 6.61 2.57
N PHE A 53 -15.70 6.19 1.83
CA PHE A 53 -15.17 6.93 0.70
C PHE A 53 -15.80 6.39 -0.60
N PHE A 54 -16.03 7.28 -1.56
CA PHE A 54 -16.66 6.91 -2.83
C PHE A 54 -15.82 5.93 -3.65
N SER A 55 -14.51 6.18 -3.75
CA SER A 55 -13.55 5.29 -4.40
C SER A 55 -12.15 5.44 -3.82
N GLY A 56 -11.32 4.45 -4.14
CA GLY A 56 -9.91 4.39 -3.82
C GLY A 56 -9.57 3.38 -2.72
N THR A 57 -8.36 2.83 -2.83
CA THR A 57 -7.78 1.90 -1.86
C THR A 57 -6.44 2.45 -1.42
N LEU A 58 -6.23 2.51 -0.10
CA LEU A 58 -4.90 2.68 0.49
C LEU A 58 -4.44 1.37 1.12
N ILE A 59 -3.18 1.02 0.90
CA ILE A 59 -2.52 -0.15 1.45
C ILE A 59 -1.33 0.35 2.24
N THR A 60 -1.30 0.05 3.53
CA THR A 60 -0.13 0.32 4.37
C THR A 60 0.62 -0.98 4.57
N LEU A 61 1.88 -1.00 4.16
CA LEU A 61 2.79 -2.12 4.34
C LEU A 61 3.82 -1.77 5.41
N SER A 62 3.90 -2.61 6.43
CA SER A 62 4.94 -2.57 7.47
C SER A 62 5.84 -3.77 7.28
N PHE A 63 7.13 -3.55 7.08
CA PHE A 63 8.08 -4.60 6.71
C PHE A 63 9.40 -4.50 7.49
N PRO A 64 9.88 -5.59 8.10
CA PRO A 64 11.17 -5.58 8.79
C PRO A 64 12.34 -5.49 7.78
N LEU A 65 13.29 -4.60 8.02
CA LEU A 65 14.48 -4.50 7.20
C LEU A 65 15.52 -5.55 7.62
N SER A 66 16.24 -6.10 6.65
CA SER A 66 17.37 -7.00 6.91
C SER A 66 18.54 -6.23 7.55
N THR A 67 19.58 -6.95 7.98
CA THR A 67 20.73 -6.41 8.71
C THR A 67 21.45 -5.26 7.99
N SER A 68 21.30 -5.14 6.66
CA SER A 68 21.72 -3.95 5.92
C SER A 68 20.72 -2.80 6.15
N LYS A 69 21.07 -1.92 7.09
CA LYS A 69 20.28 -0.74 7.48
C LYS A 69 20.12 0.24 6.31
N LEU A 70 19.00 0.15 5.59
CA LEU A 70 18.62 1.11 4.54
C LEU A 70 17.86 2.29 5.16
N CYS A 71 18.31 3.51 4.89
CA CYS A 71 17.55 4.72 5.22
C CYS A 71 16.46 4.98 4.17
N THR A 72 15.48 5.82 4.51
CA THR A 72 14.36 6.22 3.62
C THR A 72 14.80 6.59 2.21
N THR A 73 15.90 7.35 2.09
CA THR A 73 16.41 7.78 0.77
C THR A 73 16.89 6.60 -0.08
N GLY A 74 17.52 5.60 0.55
CA GLY A 74 17.95 4.37 -0.14
C GLY A 74 16.77 3.55 -0.61
N ILE A 75 15.72 3.42 0.21
CA ILE A 75 14.48 2.73 -0.17
C ILE A 75 13.80 3.46 -1.34
N MET A 76 13.63 4.77 -1.25
CA MET A 76 13.06 5.58 -2.34
C MET A 76 13.86 5.46 -3.64
N ALA A 77 15.19 5.36 -3.56
CA ALA A 77 16.04 5.11 -4.72
C ALA A 77 15.80 3.71 -5.32
N LEU A 78 15.59 2.67 -4.51
CA LEU A 78 15.22 1.34 -5.01
C LEU A 78 13.89 1.34 -5.76
N TYR A 79 12.87 2.02 -5.23
CA TYR A 79 11.62 2.24 -5.96
C TYR A 79 11.93 2.94 -7.30
N ALA A 80 12.61 4.08 -7.27
CA ALA A 80 12.89 4.88 -8.46
C ALA A 80 13.74 4.16 -9.52
N MET A 81 14.72 3.35 -9.13
CA MET A 81 15.69 2.72 -10.04
C MET A 81 15.25 1.35 -10.57
N SER A 82 14.61 0.53 -9.73
CA SER A 82 14.52 -0.90 -9.97
C SER A 82 13.20 -1.36 -10.59
N TYR A 83 12.10 -0.63 -10.37
CA TYR A 83 10.76 -1.13 -10.72
C TYR A 83 9.90 -0.20 -11.58
N TYR A 84 10.21 1.10 -11.64
CA TYR A 84 9.28 2.12 -12.20
C TYR A 84 9.84 3.00 -13.33
N VAL A 85 11.13 2.92 -13.67
CA VAL A 85 11.65 3.65 -14.84
C VAL A 85 10.93 3.15 -16.11
N GLY A 86 10.15 4.03 -16.74
CA GLY A 86 9.46 3.76 -18.01
C GLY A 86 8.03 3.22 -17.93
N LYS A 87 7.43 3.07 -16.73
CA LYS A 87 6.02 2.65 -16.58
C LYS A 87 5.10 3.84 -16.31
N SER A 88 4.23 4.19 -17.26
CA SER A 88 3.34 5.35 -17.18
C SER A 88 2.29 5.29 -16.06
N LEU A 89 1.96 4.09 -15.58
CA LEU A 89 0.91 3.84 -14.59
C LEU A 89 1.45 3.75 -13.14
N MET A 90 2.71 4.10 -12.89
CA MET A 90 3.32 3.97 -11.57
C MET A 90 4.01 5.27 -11.18
N GLN A 91 3.67 5.80 -10.01
CA GLN A 91 4.21 7.05 -9.51
C GLN A 91 4.75 6.87 -8.09
N VAL A 92 5.84 7.59 -7.80
CA VAL A 92 6.45 7.62 -6.46
C VAL A 92 6.50 9.07 -6.02
N GLN A 93 5.82 9.39 -4.93
CA GLN A 93 5.82 10.72 -4.32
C GLN A 93 6.58 10.70 -2.99
N LYS A 94 7.18 11.84 -2.63
CA LYS A 94 7.89 11.98 -1.35
C LYS A 94 6.95 12.25 -0.17
N SER A 95 5.76 12.79 -0.43
CA SER A 95 4.77 13.15 0.59
C SER A 95 3.93 11.95 1.03
N MET A 96 3.27 12.10 2.18
CA MET A 96 2.24 11.17 2.64
C MET A 96 1.15 11.01 1.57
N LEU A 97 0.70 9.78 1.36
CA LEU A 97 -0.35 9.47 0.40
C LEU A 97 -1.72 9.57 1.06
N ALA A 98 -2.65 10.26 0.41
CA ALA A 98 -4.06 10.31 0.76
C ALA A 98 -4.91 9.84 -0.42
N LEU A 99 -6.15 9.41 -0.17
CA LEU A 99 -7.06 8.95 -1.22
C LEU A 99 -7.30 10.00 -2.31
N GLY A 100 -7.33 11.28 -1.95
CA GLY A 100 -7.46 12.38 -2.91
C GLY A 100 -6.32 12.46 -3.94
N ASN A 101 -5.15 11.88 -3.64
CA ASN A 101 -4.03 11.83 -4.59
C ASN A 101 -4.25 10.80 -5.70
N VAL A 102 -5.13 9.80 -5.51
CA VAL A 102 -5.34 8.70 -6.47
C VAL A 102 -6.73 8.71 -7.09
N HIS A 103 -7.70 9.40 -6.47
CA HIS A 103 -9.08 9.51 -6.98
C HIS A 103 -9.12 10.00 -8.43
N GLY A 104 -9.83 9.27 -9.29
CA GLY A 104 -10.00 9.61 -10.70
C GLY A 104 -8.75 9.39 -11.57
N GLN A 105 -7.69 8.77 -11.05
CA GLN A 105 -6.44 8.54 -11.77
C GLN A 105 -6.18 7.06 -12.02
N HIS A 106 -5.71 6.74 -13.23
CA HIS A 106 -5.27 5.40 -13.56
C HIS A 106 -3.86 5.15 -13.04
N GLY A 107 -3.66 3.97 -12.47
CA GLY A 107 -2.35 3.51 -12.01
C GLY A 107 -2.24 3.43 -10.50
N TRP A 108 -1.00 3.35 -10.04
CA TRP A 108 -0.62 3.10 -8.66
C TRP A 108 0.37 4.17 -8.20
N VAL A 109 0.15 4.67 -6.99
CA VAL A 109 0.99 5.68 -6.37
C VAL A 109 1.57 5.13 -5.07
N VAL A 110 2.88 5.26 -4.91
CA VAL A 110 3.59 4.99 -3.65
C VAL A 110 3.93 6.32 -3.00
N GLY A 111 3.65 6.46 -1.72
CA GLY A 111 4.01 7.61 -0.89
C GLY A 111 4.13 7.23 0.58
N GLY A 112 4.44 8.21 1.44
CA GLY A 112 4.55 7.95 2.88
C GLY A 112 5.53 6.83 3.23
N VAL A 113 6.75 6.90 2.68
CA VAL A 113 7.82 5.94 3.00
C VAL A 113 8.59 6.47 4.21
N GLU A 114 8.53 5.73 5.30
CA GLU A 114 9.25 6.05 6.53
C GLU A 114 10.03 4.84 7.02
N VAL A 115 11.27 5.05 7.43
CA VAL A 115 12.08 4.04 8.10
C VAL A 115 12.09 4.36 9.58
N HIS A 116 11.79 3.36 10.40
CA HIS A 116 11.85 3.49 11.84
C HIS A 116 13.25 3.95 12.28
N THR A 117 13.32 4.74 13.37
CA THR A 117 14.57 5.35 13.84
C THR A 117 15.69 4.35 14.14
N GLY A 118 15.37 3.11 14.50
CA GLY A 118 16.33 2.02 14.71
C GLY A 118 16.83 1.33 13.42
N LEU A 119 16.29 1.72 12.26
CA LEU A 119 16.55 1.16 10.93
C LEU A 119 16.22 -0.33 10.78
N GLU A 120 15.26 -0.81 11.56
CA GLU A 120 14.81 -2.21 11.61
C GLU A 120 13.49 -2.46 10.90
N ARG A 121 12.74 -1.41 10.54
CA ARG A 121 11.44 -1.51 9.88
C ARG A 121 11.24 -0.35 8.92
N VAL A 122 10.58 -0.63 7.80
CA VAL A 122 10.04 0.39 6.90
C VAL A 122 8.52 0.29 6.88
N ASP A 123 7.87 1.44 6.88
CA ASP A 123 6.44 1.62 6.70
C ASP A 123 6.22 2.37 5.38
N ILE A 124 5.32 1.86 4.53
CA ILE A 124 5.07 2.36 3.17
C ILE A 124 3.57 2.45 2.94
N VAL A 125 3.12 3.51 2.27
CA VAL A 125 1.72 3.64 1.83
C VAL A 125 1.65 3.59 0.30
N GLY A 126 0.81 2.71 -0.20
CA GLY A 126 0.47 2.62 -1.61
C GLY A 126 -1.01 2.86 -1.83
N GLY A 127 -1.40 3.32 -3.01
CA GLY A 127 -2.81 3.54 -3.32
C GLY A 127 -3.13 3.58 -4.80
N LEU A 128 -4.41 3.35 -5.08
CA LEU A 128 -5.01 3.38 -6.42
C LEU A 128 -6.49 3.75 -6.35
N ASP A 129 -7.08 4.12 -7.48
CA ASP A 129 -8.54 4.17 -7.65
C ASP A 129 -9.06 2.79 -8.08
N ASN A 130 -9.84 2.13 -7.21
CA ASN A 130 -10.37 0.81 -7.44
C ASN A 130 -11.42 0.77 -8.57
N LEU A 131 -12.11 1.89 -8.86
CA LEU A 131 -13.10 1.96 -9.93
C LEU A 131 -12.45 2.08 -11.31
N LEU A 132 -11.22 2.56 -11.41
CA LEU A 132 -10.53 2.76 -12.69
C LEU A 132 -9.63 1.58 -13.10
N ILE A 133 -9.31 0.67 -12.18
CA ILE A 133 -8.52 -0.53 -12.49
C ILE A 133 -9.37 -1.78 -12.73
N LEU A 134 -10.59 -1.84 -12.16
CA LEU A 134 -11.48 -3.01 -12.29
C LEU A 134 -12.47 -2.89 -13.46
N THR A 135 -12.57 -1.74 -14.12
CA THR A 135 -13.57 -1.47 -15.17
C THR A 135 -12.98 -1.35 -16.59
N SER A 136 -11.66 -1.37 -16.76
CA SER A 136 -10.99 -1.24 -18.06
C SER A 136 -10.93 -2.54 -18.85
N GLY A 137 -12.06 -3.25 -18.95
CA GLY A 137 -12.21 -4.55 -19.61
C GLY A 137 -13.22 -4.55 -20.75
N THR A 138 -13.56 -3.42 -21.35
CA THR A 138 -14.29 -3.34 -22.63
C THR A 138 -14.07 -1.99 -23.31
N THR A 139 -13.16 -1.96 -24.28
CA THR A 139 -13.28 -1.23 -25.54
C THR A 139 -12.49 -1.96 -26.60
#